data_AF-A0A8J3ZVL7-F1
#
_entry.id   AF-A0A8J3ZVL7-F1
#
_cell.length_a   1.000
_cell.length_b   1.000
_cell.length_c   1.000
_cell.angle_alpha   90.00
_cell.angle_beta   90.00
_cell.angle_gamma   90.00
#
_symmetry.space_group_name_H-M   'P 1'
#
loop_
_entity.id
_entity.type
_entity.pdbx_description
1 polymer ?
#
loop_
_entity_poly.entity_id
_entity_poly.type
_entity_poly.pdbx_seq_one_letter_code
_entity_poly.pdbx_strand_id
1 'polypeptide(L)'
;MGSQPGVLQATFWPGGRVPSDGHLALWGVDDVAEAAATVMLPAGEPAQLPTVLPASMRARRKVVPADVPARVVPMGTAVRALAALPLDWPAWLRPGDSVLAWSVAAKLALEFVAGGRLVPTLRPGGPGSAIAQWRIASLEDSRFTALTAALPPAAHALRRDEDDSTVWSAHDLMVAFFDAVADTCARNPTSGRGSAKPRRSDWRQEWVAALTGADPVVSAPADARIDELGRWAAPLVDAGGGGEARLCVRLAVPLPQTTCSPCGRWNTT
;
A
#
# COMPACT_ATOMS: atom_id res chain seq x y z
N MET A 1 9.87 30.40 -10.75
CA MET A 1 8.96 29.25 -10.82
C MET A 1 9.65 28.15 -11.59
N GLY A 2 9.78 26.94 -11.01
CA GLY A 2 10.33 25.79 -11.72
C GLY A 2 9.42 25.41 -12.89
N SER A 3 10.00 25.01 -14.03
CA SER A 3 9.21 24.57 -15.18
C SER A 3 8.62 23.19 -14.89
N GLN A 4 7.34 23.00 -15.16
CA GLN A 4 6.72 21.68 -15.13
C GLN A 4 7.27 20.79 -16.28
N PRO A 5 7.19 19.45 -16.16
CA PRO A 5 7.68 18.51 -17.16
C PRO A 5 6.99 18.59 -18.52
N GLY A 6 5.73 19.05 -18.59
CA GLY A 6 4.95 19.12 -19.82
C GLY A 6 4.37 17.78 -20.30
N VAL A 7 4.46 16.74 -19.47
CA VAL A 7 3.93 15.38 -19.70
C VAL A 7 3.44 14.81 -18.38
N LEU A 8 2.34 14.05 -18.41
CA LEU A 8 1.71 13.50 -17.20
C LEU A 8 2.71 12.62 -16.44
N GLN A 9 2.96 12.99 -15.19
CA GLN A 9 3.79 12.27 -14.23
C GLN A 9 2.93 11.64 -13.13
N ALA A 10 3.51 10.66 -12.45
CA ALA A 10 2.93 10.05 -11.27
C ALA A 10 3.97 9.86 -10.16
N THR A 11 3.58 10.12 -8.92
CA THR A 11 4.40 9.91 -7.71
C THR A 11 3.54 9.19 -6.68
N PHE A 12 4.03 8.10 -6.10
CA PHE A 12 3.36 7.51 -4.94
C PHE A 12 3.54 8.43 -3.73
N TRP A 13 2.45 8.76 -3.05
CA TRP A 13 2.43 9.55 -1.82
C TRP A 13 1.99 8.63 -0.67
N PRO A 14 2.92 8.22 0.23
CA PRO A 14 2.61 7.36 1.36
C PRO A 14 1.52 7.93 2.27
N GLY A 15 0.69 7.05 2.81
CA GLY A 15 -0.37 7.41 3.74
C GLY A 15 0.13 7.55 5.19
N GLY A 16 -0.61 8.29 6.00
CA GLY A 16 -0.22 8.58 7.39
C GLY A 16 -0.49 7.44 8.37
N ARG A 17 -1.70 6.86 8.38
CA ARG A 17 -2.11 5.89 9.41
C ARG A 17 -1.89 4.45 9.02
N VAL A 18 -2.19 4.05 7.78
CA VAL A 18 -1.83 2.74 7.25
C VAL A 18 -1.26 2.86 5.85
N PRO A 19 -0.48 1.87 5.37
CA PRO A 19 0.03 1.90 4.00
C PRO A 19 -1.07 2.11 2.95
N SER A 20 -2.26 1.51 3.13
CA SER A 20 -3.40 1.67 2.22
C SER A 20 -4.03 3.06 2.19
N ASP A 21 -3.72 3.95 3.14
CA ASP A 21 -4.10 5.37 3.08
C ASP A 21 -3.23 6.15 2.09
N GLY A 22 -2.28 5.51 1.42
CA GLY A 22 -1.48 6.12 0.37
C GLY A 22 -2.29 6.51 -0.86
N HIS A 23 -1.68 7.36 -1.68
CA HIS A 23 -2.29 7.87 -2.90
C HIS A 23 -1.29 7.84 -4.06
N LEU A 24 -1.81 7.74 -5.28
CA LEU A 24 -1.04 8.09 -6.47
C LEU A 24 -1.31 9.55 -6.82
N ALA A 25 -0.28 10.40 -6.73
CA ALA A 25 -0.37 11.79 -7.14
C ALA A 25 0.00 11.92 -8.63
N LEU A 26 -0.95 12.39 -9.44
CA LEU A 26 -0.78 12.71 -10.86
C LEU A 26 -0.48 14.20 -11.02
N TRP A 27 0.52 14.58 -11.81
CA TRP A 27 0.96 15.97 -11.93
C TRP A 27 1.78 16.24 -13.21
N GLY A 28 2.21 17.49 -13.40
CA GLY A 28 3.25 17.85 -14.38
C GLY A 28 2.75 18.35 -15.75
N VAL A 29 1.43 18.55 -15.88
CA VAL A 29 0.75 19.18 -17.02
C VAL A 29 -0.28 20.18 -16.50
N ASP A 30 -0.73 21.10 -17.36
CA ASP A 30 -1.68 22.15 -16.99
C ASP A 30 -3.06 21.57 -16.61
N ASP A 31 -3.62 20.68 -17.44
CA ASP A 31 -4.84 19.92 -17.12
C ASP A 31 -4.52 18.46 -16.82
N VAL A 32 -4.27 18.19 -15.53
CA VAL A 32 -3.97 16.84 -15.03
C VAL A 32 -5.16 15.89 -15.20
N ALA A 33 -6.40 16.37 -15.10
CA ALA A 33 -7.58 15.51 -15.14
C ALA A 33 -7.86 15.03 -16.57
N GLU A 34 -7.76 15.93 -17.55
CA GLU A 34 -7.88 15.59 -18.98
C GLU A 34 -6.76 14.63 -19.41
N ALA A 35 -5.52 14.91 -19.01
CA ALA A 35 -4.39 14.04 -19.32
C ALA A 35 -4.54 12.65 -18.69
N ALA A 36 -5.01 12.57 -17.43
CA ALA A 36 -5.27 11.29 -16.77
C ALA A 36 -6.36 10.48 -17.50
N ALA A 37 -7.46 11.12 -17.89
CA ALA A 37 -8.55 10.47 -18.64
C ALA A 37 -8.06 9.90 -19.99
N THR A 38 -7.20 10.64 -20.68
CA THR A 38 -6.60 10.23 -21.96
C THR A 38 -5.82 8.91 -21.86
N VAL A 39 -5.22 8.63 -20.70
CA VAL A 39 -4.47 7.39 -20.42
C VAL A 39 -5.24 6.43 -19.52
N MET A 40 -6.57 6.59 -19.41
CA MET A 40 -7.47 5.73 -18.63
C MET A 40 -7.16 5.69 -17.12
N LEU A 41 -6.52 6.74 -16.60
CA LEU A 41 -6.34 6.92 -15.16
C LEU A 41 -7.52 7.71 -14.56
N PRO A 42 -7.92 7.41 -13.30
CA PRO A 42 -8.93 8.18 -12.60
C PRO A 42 -8.53 9.64 -12.45
N ALA A 43 -9.50 10.55 -12.53
CA ALA A 43 -9.26 11.98 -12.45
C ALA A 43 -8.67 12.44 -11.11
N GLY A 44 -8.98 11.73 -10.01
CA GLY A 44 -8.51 12.04 -8.66
C GLY A 44 -9.04 13.36 -8.10
N GLU A 45 -8.72 13.61 -6.83
CA GLU A 45 -9.09 14.84 -6.13
C GLU A 45 -7.97 15.88 -6.21
N PRO A 46 -8.26 17.19 -6.32
CA PRO A 46 -7.23 18.23 -6.29
C PRO A 46 -6.39 18.17 -5.01
N ALA A 47 -5.08 18.30 -5.15
CA ALA A 47 -4.13 18.39 -4.04
C ALA A 47 -2.90 19.25 -4.42
N GLN A 48 -2.05 19.51 -3.43
CA GLN A 48 -0.71 20.08 -3.64
C GLN A 48 0.31 19.01 -3.29
N LEU A 49 1.16 18.65 -4.26
CA LEU A 49 2.20 17.63 -4.08
C LEU A 49 3.49 18.31 -3.63
N PRO A 50 4.01 18.01 -2.42
CA PRO A 50 5.30 18.51 -1.96
C PRO A 50 6.44 17.75 -2.66
N THR A 51 7.06 18.38 -3.65
CA THR A 51 8.08 17.77 -4.50
C THR A 51 9.36 18.60 -4.58
N VAL A 52 10.32 18.15 -5.37
CA VAL A 52 11.50 18.92 -5.77
C VAL A 52 11.55 19.04 -7.29
N LEU A 53 11.80 20.25 -7.78
CA LEU A 53 11.94 20.54 -9.20
C LEU A 53 13.35 21.06 -9.52
N PRO A 54 13.84 20.91 -10.75
CA PRO A 54 15.05 21.60 -11.19
C PRO A 54 14.93 23.11 -10.94
N ALA A 55 15.99 23.71 -10.37
CA ALA A 55 16.00 25.14 -10.03
C ALA A 55 15.81 26.04 -11.26
N SER A 56 16.16 25.54 -12.44
CA SER A 56 15.89 26.13 -13.74
C SER A 56 15.88 25.04 -14.81
N MET A 57 15.37 25.36 -16.01
CA MET A 57 15.41 24.48 -17.19
C MET A 57 16.81 23.94 -17.53
N ARG A 58 17.88 24.67 -17.16
CA ARG A 58 19.28 24.28 -17.42
C ARG A 58 19.95 23.60 -16.24
N ALA A 59 19.30 23.59 -15.07
CA ALA A 59 19.88 23.02 -13.86
C ALA A 59 19.92 21.50 -13.95
N ARG A 60 21.13 20.92 -13.96
CA ARG A 60 21.32 19.46 -14.00
C ARG A 60 21.43 18.80 -12.62
N ARG A 61 21.85 19.56 -11.61
CA ARG A 61 22.11 19.05 -10.24
C ARG A 61 21.42 19.85 -9.15
N LYS A 62 21.01 21.08 -9.43
CA LYS A 62 20.37 21.95 -8.46
C LYS A 62 18.86 21.78 -8.55
N VAL A 63 18.27 21.24 -7.49
CA VAL A 63 16.82 21.17 -7.30
C VAL A 63 16.40 22.14 -6.20
N VAL A 64 15.12 22.52 -6.20
CA VAL A 64 14.50 23.36 -5.18
C VAL A 64 13.19 22.71 -4.73
N PRO A 65 12.81 22.85 -3.44
CA PRO A 65 11.47 22.51 -2.98
C PRO A 65 10.40 23.23 -3.80
N ALA A 66 9.32 22.53 -4.09
CA ALA A 66 8.16 23.08 -4.78
C ALA A 66 6.89 22.35 -4.33
N ASP A 67 5.80 23.10 -4.23
CA ASP A 67 4.46 22.52 -4.12
C ASP A 67 3.80 22.67 -5.49
N VAL A 68 3.45 21.54 -6.11
CA VAL A 68 2.88 21.52 -7.45
C VAL A 68 1.42 21.08 -7.41
N PRO A 69 0.54 21.70 -8.22
CA PRO A 69 -0.82 21.21 -8.39
C PRO A 69 -0.81 19.75 -8.85
N ALA A 70 -1.59 18.93 -8.16
CA ALA A 70 -1.69 17.50 -8.44
C ALA A 70 -3.14 17.02 -8.31
N ARG A 71 -3.38 15.81 -8.81
CA ARG A 71 -4.59 15.03 -8.54
C ARG A 71 -4.22 13.77 -7.79
N VAL A 72 -4.82 13.54 -6.63
CA VAL A 72 -4.56 12.33 -5.82
C VAL A 72 -5.64 11.28 -6.05
N VAL A 73 -5.20 10.07 -6.34
CA VAL A 73 -6.06 8.90 -6.53
C VAL A 73 -5.81 7.94 -5.36
N PRO A 74 -6.83 7.59 -4.55
CA PRO A 74 -6.68 6.63 -3.45
C PRO A 74 -6.13 5.28 -3.92
N MET A 75 -5.28 4.64 -3.11
CA MET A 75 -4.54 3.43 -3.49
C MET A 75 -5.45 2.33 -4.08
N GLY A 76 -6.60 2.07 -3.46
CA GLY A 76 -7.58 1.06 -3.92
C GLY A 76 -8.11 1.28 -5.34
N THR A 77 -8.16 2.52 -5.80
CA THR A 77 -8.55 2.86 -7.18
C THR A 77 -7.31 2.92 -8.07
N ALA A 78 -6.20 3.48 -7.57
CA ALA A 78 -4.95 3.62 -8.31
C ALA A 78 -4.35 2.27 -8.71
N VAL A 79 -4.27 1.27 -7.81
CA VAL A 79 -3.72 -0.07 -8.13
C VAL A 79 -4.45 -0.69 -9.31
N ARG A 80 -5.79 -0.66 -9.28
CA ARG A 80 -6.63 -1.25 -10.33
C ARG A 80 -6.39 -0.57 -11.69
N ALA A 81 -6.34 0.76 -11.70
CA ALA A 81 -6.08 1.51 -12.91
C ALA A 81 -4.66 1.25 -13.46
N LEU A 82 -3.63 1.32 -12.60
CA LEU A 82 -2.24 1.07 -12.96
C LEU A 82 -2.02 -0.35 -13.50
N ALA A 83 -2.65 -1.35 -12.89
CA ALA A 83 -2.58 -2.74 -13.34
C ALA A 83 -3.27 -2.95 -14.70
N ALA A 84 -4.31 -2.19 -15.00
CA ALA A 84 -5.05 -2.26 -16.26
C ALA A 84 -4.36 -1.51 -17.43
N LEU A 85 -3.38 -0.65 -17.16
CA LEU A 85 -2.68 0.06 -18.24
C LEU A 85 -1.95 -0.93 -19.17
N PRO A 86 -2.04 -0.73 -20.50
CA PRO A 86 -1.30 -1.54 -21.45
C PRO A 86 0.22 -1.35 -21.28
N LEU A 87 0.97 -2.37 -21.63
CA LEU A 87 2.44 -2.29 -21.70
C LEU A 87 2.89 -1.60 -22.99
N ASP A 88 2.15 -1.84 -24.08
CA ASP A 88 2.44 -1.26 -25.39
C ASP A 88 1.57 -0.02 -25.62
N TRP A 89 2.23 1.13 -25.73
CA TRP A 89 1.57 2.41 -26.01
C TRP A 89 1.90 2.91 -27.41
N PRO A 90 0.90 3.39 -28.17
CA PRO A 90 1.16 4.21 -29.34
C PRO A 90 1.97 5.45 -28.94
N ALA A 91 2.95 5.84 -29.77
CA ALA A 91 3.89 6.91 -29.45
C ALA A 91 3.19 8.24 -29.08
N TRP A 92 2.04 8.54 -29.69
CA TRP A 92 1.27 9.77 -29.46
C TRP A 92 0.40 9.74 -28.20
N LEU A 93 0.24 8.58 -27.55
CA LEU A 93 -0.59 8.41 -26.35
C LEU A 93 0.22 7.97 -25.13
N ARG A 94 1.54 7.79 -25.29
CA ARG A 94 2.41 7.25 -24.25
C ARG A 94 2.48 8.21 -23.05
N PRO A 95 2.10 7.78 -21.83
CA PRO A 95 2.26 8.61 -20.64
C PRO A 95 3.75 8.80 -20.28
N GLY A 96 4.01 9.68 -19.31
CA GLY A 96 5.37 9.86 -18.79
C GLY A 96 5.94 8.58 -18.17
N ASP A 97 7.27 8.46 -18.16
CA ASP A 97 7.96 7.25 -17.69
C ASP A 97 7.63 6.92 -16.22
N SER A 98 7.33 7.92 -15.40
CA SER A 98 6.92 7.69 -14.00
C SER A 98 5.57 6.96 -13.88
N VAL A 99 4.60 7.26 -14.75
CA VAL A 99 3.32 6.53 -14.81
C VAL A 99 3.55 5.07 -15.20
N LEU A 100 4.40 4.84 -16.21
CA LEU A 100 4.75 3.49 -16.67
C LEU A 100 5.49 2.71 -15.59
N ALA A 101 6.43 3.34 -14.88
CA ALA A 101 7.15 2.73 -13.78
C ALA A 101 6.19 2.28 -12.65
N TRP A 102 5.23 3.13 -12.26
CA TRP A 102 4.21 2.76 -11.28
C TRP A 102 3.23 1.70 -11.79
N SER A 103 2.96 1.64 -13.09
CA SER A 103 2.18 0.55 -13.69
C SER A 103 2.88 -0.80 -13.57
N VAL A 104 4.18 -0.85 -13.89
CA VAL A 104 4.99 -2.06 -13.74
C VAL A 104 5.13 -2.44 -12.26
N ALA A 105 5.34 -1.46 -11.37
CA ALA A 105 5.39 -1.67 -9.93
C ALA A 105 4.07 -2.26 -9.40
N ALA A 106 2.92 -1.74 -9.83
CA ALA A 106 1.61 -2.25 -9.42
C ALA A 106 1.41 -3.70 -9.84
N LYS A 107 1.75 -4.05 -11.09
CA LYS A 107 1.66 -5.42 -11.59
C LYS A 107 2.58 -6.36 -10.80
N LEU A 108 3.83 -5.96 -10.56
CA LEU A 108 4.77 -6.74 -9.78
C LEU A 108 4.30 -6.91 -8.34
N ALA A 109 3.86 -5.85 -7.66
CA ALA A 109 3.33 -5.94 -6.29
C ALA A 109 2.12 -6.89 -6.22
N LEU A 110 1.22 -6.85 -7.20
CA LEU A 110 0.08 -7.77 -7.29
C LEU A 110 0.51 -9.23 -7.47
N GLU A 111 1.63 -9.52 -8.14
CA GLU A 111 2.17 -10.89 -8.19
C GLU A 111 2.58 -11.38 -6.79
N PHE A 112 3.20 -10.53 -5.96
CA PHE A 112 3.55 -10.89 -4.59
C PHE A 112 2.30 -11.12 -3.73
N VAL A 113 1.30 -10.25 -3.86
CA VAL A 113 0.00 -10.39 -3.18
C VAL A 113 -0.67 -11.70 -3.59
N ALA A 114 -0.78 -11.97 -4.89
CA ALA A 114 -1.40 -13.19 -5.42
C ALA A 114 -0.63 -14.46 -5.01
N GLY A 115 0.69 -14.34 -4.85
CA GLY A 115 1.56 -15.39 -4.30
C GLY A 115 1.45 -15.57 -2.78
N GLY A 116 0.59 -14.81 -2.09
CA GLY A 116 0.40 -14.89 -0.65
C GLY A 116 1.62 -14.42 0.17
N ARG A 117 2.51 -13.61 -0.43
CA ARG A 117 3.72 -13.09 0.21
C ARG A 117 3.40 -11.90 1.09
N LEU A 118 2.55 -12.11 2.10
CA LEU A 118 2.07 -11.07 3.00
C LEU A 118 2.42 -11.40 4.44
N VAL A 119 2.89 -10.41 5.18
CA VAL A 119 3.19 -10.52 6.61
C VAL A 119 2.33 -9.51 7.37
N PRO A 120 1.48 -9.96 8.32
CA PRO A 120 0.78 -9.04 9.20
C PRO A 120 1.75 -8.49 10.25
N THR A 121 1.72 -7.19 10.48
CA THR A 121 2.60 -6.51 11.45
C THR A 121 1.81 -5.56 12.34
N LEU A 122 2.46 -5.10 13.42
CA LEU A 122 2.00 -4.01 14.26
C LEU A 122 3.08 -2.94 14.29
N ARG A 123 2.68 -1.68 14.21
CA ARG A 123 3.56 -0.54 14.50
C ARG A 123 2.97 0.32 15.62
N PRO A 124 3.79 1.06 16.38
CA PRO A 124 3.30 2.00 17.37
C PRO A 124 2.34 3.04 16.76
N GLY A 125 1.18 3.25 17.38
CA GLY A 125 0.16 4.22 16.96
C GLY A 125 0.04 5.46 17.86
N GLY A 126 0.85 5.52 18.91
CA GLY A 126 0.74 6.48 20.02
C GLY A 126 0.51 5.77 21.36
N PRO A 127 0.47 6.51 22.49
CA PRO A 127 0.37 5.91 23.82
C PRO A 127 -0.79 4.92 23.95
N GLY A 128 -0.49 3.66 24.27
CA GLY A 128 -1.49 2.61 24.47
C GLY A 128 -2.21 2.13 23.19
N SER A 129 -1.67 2.44 22.01
CA SER A 129 -2.27 2.06 20.73
C SER A 129 -1.23 1.52 19.75
N ALA A 130 -1.64 0.54 18.95
CA ALA A 130 -0.86 0.05 17.83
C ALA A 130 -1.71 0.08 16.56
N ILE A 131 -1.03 0.16 15.42
CA ILE A 131 -1.64 0.11 14.10
C ILE A 131 -1.32 -1.26 13.48
N ALA A 132 -2.37 -2.00 13.13
CA ALA A 132 -2.27 -3.22 12.36
C ALA A 132 -2.09 -2.89 10.88
N GLN A 133 -1.14 -3.54 10.22
CA GLN A 133 -0.88 -3.34 8.78
C GLN A 133 -0.31 -4.61 8.13
N TRP A 134 -0.57 -4.76 6.83
CA TRP A 134 0.07 -5.79 6.01
C TRP A 134 1.31 -5.24 5.31
N ARG A 135 2.32 -6.09 5.18
CA ARG A 135 3.56 -5.79 4.46
C ARG A 135 3.87 -6.91 3.47
N ILE A 136 4.63 -6.61 2.43
CA ILE A 136 5.13 -7.67 1.54
C ILE A 136 6.23 -8.46 2.25
N ALA A 137 6.15 -9.79 2.16
CA ALA A 137 7.20 -10.69 2.61
C ALA A 137 8.35 -10.71 1.60
N SER A 138 9.58 -10.49 2.06
CA SER A 138 10.86 -10.59 1.36
C SER A 138 10.85 -10.09 -0.09
N LEU A 139 11.39 -8.89 -0.28
CA LEU A 139 11.57 -8.27 -1.60
C LEU A 139 12.86 -8.74 -2.31
N GLU A 140 13.37 -9.93 -1.98
CA GLU A 140 14.49 -10.57 -2.68
C GLU A 140 14.07 -11.04 -4.09
N ASP A 141 13.80 -10.10 -4.97
CA ASP A 141 13.44 -10.31 -6.38
C ASP A 141 14.28 -9.35 -7.25
N SER A 142 15.02 -9.90 -8.20
CA SER A 142 15.88 -9.10 -9.07
C SER A 142 15.11 -8.07 -9.90
N ARG A 143 13.83 -8.33 -10.20
CA ARG A 143 12.94 -7.39 -10.90
C ARG A 143 12.59 -6.20 -10.01
N PHE A 144 12.40 -6.41 -8.70
CA PHE A 144 12.21 -5.32 -7.74
C PHE A 144 13.44 -4.41 -7.70
N THR A 145 14.63 -5.00 -7.58
CA THR A 145 15.89 -4.26 -7.57
C THR A 145 16.10 -3.50 -8.88
N ALA A 146 15.86 -4.15 -10.03
CA ALA A 146 15.99 -3.52 -11.34
C ALA A 146 14.99 -2.36 -11.53
N LEU A 147 13.74 -2.55 -11.13
CA LEU A 147 12.71 -1.52 -11.23
C LEU A 147 13.02 -0.32 -10.32
N THR A 148 13.49 -0.57 -9.10
CA THR A 148 13.91 0.47 -8.16
C THR A 148 15.08 1.29 -8.72
N ALA A 149 16.08 0.63 -9.33
CA ALA A 149 17.21 1.31 -9.95
C ALA A 149 16.83 2.11 -11.20
N ALA A 150 15.78 1.67 -11.91
CA ALA A 150 15.25 2.34 -13.11
C ALA A 150 14.16 3.40 -12.79
N LEU A 151 13.81 3.60 -11.52
CA LEU A 151 12.71 4.47 -11.12
C LEU A 151 13.01 5.93 -11.54
N PRO A 152 12.18 6.57 -12.39
CA PRO A 152 12.45 7.92 -12.86
C PRO A 152 12.44 8.94 -11.73
N PRO A 153 13.22 10.04 -11.82
CA PRO A 153 13.23 11.06 -10.78
C PRO A 153 11.86 11.60 -10.38
N ALA A 154 10.99 11.87 -11.36
CA ALA A 154 9.63 12.34 -11.10
C ALA A 154 8.78 11.34 -10.30
N ALA A 155 9.08 10.04 -10.35
CA ALA A 155 8.34 9.02 -9.61
C ALA A 155 8.60 9.06 -8.10
N HIS A 156 9.77 9.56 -7.68
CA HIS A 156 10.21 9.53 -6.28
C HIS A 156 10.69 10.86 -5.70
N ALA A 157 10.56 11.96 -6.44
CA ALA A 157 10.94 13.30 -6.00
C ALA A 157 9.98 13.89 -4.95
N LEU A 158 9.48 13.07 -4.03
CA LEU A 158 8.56 13.46 -2.96
C LEU A 158 9.36 13.92 -1.73
N ARG A 159 9.02 15.08 -1.16
CA ARG A 159 9.62 15.54 0.10
C ARG A 159 9.06 14.73 1.27
N ARG A 160 9.86 14.54 2.32
CA ARG A 160 9.45 13.86 3.56
C ARG A 160 8.73 14.83 4.49
N ASP A 161 7.62 14.39 5.07
CA ASP A 161 6.81 15.21 5.98
C ASP A 161 7.56 15.53 7.30
N GLU A 162 8.52 14.69 7.71
CA GLU A 162 9.19 14.86 9.01
C GLU A 162 10.13 16.06 9.08
N ASP A 163 10.84 16.37 7.98
CA ASP A 163 11.87 17.41 7.96
C ASP A 163 11.77 18.38 6.79
N ASP A 164 10.86 18.11 5.84
CA ASP A 164 10.56 18.92 4.66
C ASP A 164 11.76 19.27 3.76
N SER A 165 12.91 18.65 4.04
CA SER A 165 14.25 18.97 3.52
C SER A 165 14.92 17.75 2.89
N THR A 166 14.45 16.56 3.23
CA THR A 166 14.84 15.31 2.59
C THR A 166 13.79 14.83 1.59
N VAL A 167 14.26 14.07 0.61
CA VAL A 167 13.44 13.46 -0.43
C VAL A 167 13.47 11.95 -0.22
N TRP A 168 12.35 11.29 -0.48
CA TRP A 168 12.28 9.84 -0.45
C TRP A 168 13.32 9.20 -1.37
N SER A 169 14.02 8.17 -0.88
CA SER A 169 14.83 7.32 -1.75
C SER A 169 13.92 6.46 -2.64
N ALA A 170 14.42 6.03 -3.81
CA ALA A 170 13.66 5.19 -4.73
C ALA A 170 13.23 3.89 -4.06
N HIS A 171 14.18 3.31 -3.33
CA HIS A 171 14.00 2.07 -2.61
C HIS A 171 12.92 2.19 -1.53
N ASP A 172 13.02 3.19 -0.63
CA ASP A 172 12.08 3.33 0.46
C ASP A 172 10.66 3.62 -0.05
N LEU A 173 10.54 4.43 -1.11
CA LEU A 173 9.23 4.72 -1.70
C LEU A 173 8.64 3.51 -2.41
N MET A 174 9.47 2.69 -3.06
CA MET A 174 9.04 1.45 -3.69
C MET A 174 8.58 0.42 -2.64
N VAL A 175 9.32 0.27 -1.54
CA VAL A 175 8.90 -0.58 -0.40
C VAL A 175 7.55 -0.10 0.15
N ALA A 176 7.41 1.20 0.40
CA ALA A 176 6.16 1.78 0.90
C ALA A 176 4.99 1.56 -0.06
N PHE A 177 5.22 1.67 -1.38
CA PHE A 177 4.22 1.37 -2.39
C PHE A 177 3.79 -0.11 -2.36
N PHE A 178 4.75 -1.04 -2.29
CA PHE A 178 4.47 -2.47 -2.21
C PHE A 178 3.65 -2.82 -0.96
N ASP A 179 4.02 -2.27 0.19
CA ASP A 179 3.26 -2.40 1.43
C ASP A 179 1.86 -1.79 1.32
N ALA A 180 1.70 -0.66 0.60
CA ALA A 180 0.40 -0.06 0.34
C ALA A 180 -0.49 -0.93 -0.55
N VAL A 181 0.06 -1.57 -1.59
CA VAL A 181 -0.67 -2.52 -2.44
C VAL A 181 -1.09 -3.75 -1.62
N ALA A 182 -0.19 -4.30 -0.81
CA ALA A 182 -0.47 -5.42 0.09
C ALA A 182 -1.63 -5.12 1.04
N ASP A 183 -1.52 -4.01 1.78
CA ASP A 183 -2.51 -3.58 2.77
C ASP A 183 -3.86 -3.25 2.11
N THR A 184 -3.84 -2.66 0.91
CA THR A 184 -5.05 -2.38 0.12
C THR A 184 -5.76 -3.66 -0.32
N CYS A 185 -5.02 -4.70 -0.74
CA CYS A 185 -5.62 -5.95 -1.21
C CYS A 185 -6.11 -6.83 -0.06
N ALA A 186 -5.41 -6.81 1.08
CA ALA A 186 -5.75 -7.62 2.24
C ALA A 186 -6.93 -7.05 3.06
N ARG A 187 -7.11 -5.72 3.07
CA ARG A 187 -8.27 -5.09 3.70
C ARG A 187 -9.50 -5.24 2.84
N ASN A 188 -10.58 -5.74 3.42
CA ASN A 188 -11.88 -5.75 2.76
C ASN A 188 -12.79 -4.68 3.40
N PRO A 189 -12.95 -3.51 2.75
CA PRO A 189 -13.78 -2.45 3.30
C PRO A 189 -15.27 -2.86 3.41
N THR A 190 -15.70 -3.91 2.70
CA THR A 190 -17.10 -4.39 2.75
C THR A 190 -17.40 -5.27 3.96
N SER A 191 -16.37 -5.79 4.64
CA SER A 191 -16.52 -6.65 5.82
C SER A 191 -16.88 -5.87 7.10
N GLY A 192 -16.83 -4.54 7.06
CA GLY A 192 -16.90 -3.66 8.24
C GLY A 192 -18.23 -2.95 8.46
N ARG A 193 -19.39 -3.58 8.21
CA ARG A 193 -20.65 -3.06 8.77
C ARG A 193 -20.74 -3.43 10.25
N GLY A 194 -20.19 -2.54 11.10
CA GLY A 194 -20.55 -2.38 12.50
C GLY A 194 -20.61 -3.65 13.35
N SER A 195 -19.46 -4.29 13.59
CA SER A 195 -19.35 -5.24 14.71
C SER A 195 -19.07 -4.43 15.98
N ALA A 196 -20.04 -4.38 16.90
CA ALA A 196 -19.84 -3.79 18.22
C ALA A 196 -18.63 -4.43 18.92
N LYS A 197 -17.68 -3.61 19.41
CA LYS A 197 -16.50 -4.12 20.14
C LYS A 197 -16.95 -5.02 21.30
N PRO A 198 -16.50 -6.30 21.37
CA PRO A 198 -16.78 -7.16 22.50
C PRO A 198 -16.26 -6.52 23.80
N ARG A 199 -17.01 -6.61 24.90
CA ARG A 199 -16.65 -5.99 26.19
C ARG A 199 -15.38 -6.57 26.85
N ARG A 200 -14.79 -7.63 26.28
CA ARG A 200 -13.49 -8.21 26.60
C ARG A 200 -12.93 -8.86 25.33
N SER A 201 -12.31 -8.08 24.46
CA SER A 201 -11.62 -8.59 23.29
C SER A 201 -10.22 -9.07 23.68
N ASP A 202 -9.90 -10.32 23.32
CA ASP A 202 -8.50 -10.75 23.23
C ASP A 202 -7.82 -9.87 22.18
N TRP A 203 -6.67 -9.27 22.50
CA TRP A 203 -5.94 -8.38 21.60
C TRP A 203 -5.66 -9.02 20.23
N ARG A 204 -5.58 -10.37 20.17
CA ARG A 204 -5.45 -11.10 18.90
C ARG A 204 -6.68 -10.96 18.02
N GLN A 205 -7.87 -10.98 18.60
CA GLN A 205 -9.13 -10.77 17.88
C GLN A 205 -9.23 -9.31 17.41
N GLU A 206 -8.81 -8.35 18.24
CA GLU A 206 -8.72 -6.94 17.82
C GLU A 206 -7.73 -6.77 16.67
N TRP A 207 -6.57 -7.42 16.75
CA TRP A 207 -5.56 -7.36 15.71
C TRP A 207 -6.05 -7.95 14.39
N VAL A 208 -6.69 -9.12 14.41
CA VAL A 208 -7.29 -9.72 13.19
C VAL A 208 -8.41 -8.83 12.62
N ALA A 209 -9.26 -8.26 13.49
CA ALA A 209 -10.29 -7.31 13.05
C ALA A 209 -9.66 -6.05 12.44
N ALA A 210 -8.59 -5.53 13.03
CA ALA A 210 -7.87 -4.36 12.55
C ALA A 210 -7.10 -4.61 11.25
N LEU A 211 -6.62 -5.84 11.00
CA LEU A 211 -5.96 -6.24 9.75
C LEU A 211 -6.92 -6.36 8.56
N THR A 212 -8.20 -6.65 8.82
CA THR A 212 -9.18 -6.95 7.76
C THR A 212 -10.22 -5.85 7.59
N GLY A 213 -10.45 -5.06 8.64
CA GLY A 213 -11.43 -3.98 8.69
C GLY A 213 -10.88 -2.59 8.33
N ALA A 214 -11.77 -1.61 8.40
CA ALA A 214 -11.49 -0.21 8.09
C ALA A 214 -10.80 0.55 9.24
N ASP A 215 -10.97 0.12 10.49
CA ASP A 215 -10.26 0.69 11.64
C ASP A 215 -9.00 -0.13 11.93
N PRO A 216 -7.80 0.40 11.66
CA PRO A 216 -6.55 -0.34 11.85
C PRO A 216 -6.04 -0.29 13.30
N VAL A 217 -6.76 0.36 14.21
CA VAL A 217 -6.29 0.59 15.58
C VAL A 217 -6.55 -0.63 16.47
N VAL A 218 -5.48 -1.09 17.12
CA VAL A 218 -5.51 -2.11 18.18
C VAL A 218 -5.27 -1.42 19.51
N SER A 219 -6.15 -1.64 20.48
CA SER A 219 -6.03 -1.05 21.81
C SER A 219 -5.09 -1.90 22.68
N ALA A 220 -4.08 -1.26 23.26
CA ALA A 220 -3.24 -1.80 24.32
C ALA A 220 -2.64 -3.21 24.12
N PRO A 221 -1.95 -3.52 23.01
CA PRO A 221 -0.86 -4.50 23.13
C PRO A 221 0.21 -3.89 24.04
N ALA A 222 0.69 -4.61 25.05
CA ALA A 222 1.89 -4.19 25.77
C ALA A 222 3.04 -4.05 24.75
N ASP A 223 3.92 -3.05 24.89
CA ASP A 223 5.02 -2.79 23.93
C ASP A 223 5.84 -4.05 23.63
N ALA A 224 6.05 -4.89 24.65
CA ALA A 224 6.71 -6.20 24.51
C ALA A 224 6.07 -7.13 23.47
N ARG A 225 4.76 -7.04 23.21
CA ARG A 225 4.05 -7.81 22.18
C ARG A 225 4.23 -7.23 20.78
N ILE A 226 4.31 -5.90 20.67
CA ILE A 226 4.67 -5.24 19.41
C ILE A 226 6.09 -5.67 19.05
N ASP A 227 7.01 -5.66 20.02
CA ASP A 227 8.40 -6.09 19.83
C ASP A 227 8.52 -7.60 19.53
N GLU A 228 7.72 -8.44 20.18
CA GLU A 228 7.67 -9.88 19.90
C GLU A 228 7.20 -10.15 18.47
N LEU A 229 6.10 -9.51 18.04
CA LEU A 229 5.60 -9.64 16.68
C LEU A 229 6.59 -9.06 15.66
N GLY A 230 7.21 -7.93 15.98
CA GLY A 230 8.26 -7.32 15.17
C GLY A 230 9.44 -8.27 14.97
N ARG A 231 9.92 -8.91 16.03
CA ARG A 231 11.00 -9.93 15.95
C ARG A 231 10.61 -11.15 15.14
N TRP A 232 9.36 -11.60 15.22
CA TRP A 232 8.85 -12.69 14.38
C TRP A 232 8.76 -12.30 12.91
N ALA A 233 8.32 -11.06 12.61
CA ALA A 233 8.13 -10.57 11.25
C ALA A 233 9.45 -10.13 10.58
N ALA A 234 10.44 -9.68 11.35
CA ALA A 234 11.72 -9.19 10.84
C ALA A 234 12.37 -10.10 9.79
N PRO A 235 12.60 -11.42 10.02
CA PRO A 235 13.19 -12.29 9.01
C PRO A 235 12.32 -12.48 7.76
N LEU A 236 11.02 -12.16 7.83
CA LEU A 236 10.10 -12.28 6.71
C LEU A 236 10.00 -11.01 5.88
N VAL A 237 10.29 -9.86 6.46
CA VAL A 237 10.13 -8.55 5.81
C VAL A 237 11.48 -7.97 5.38
N ASP A 238 12.54 -8.23 6.14
CA ASP A 238 13.87 -7.70 5.86
C ASP A 238 14.63 -8.62 4.91
N ALA A 239 15.10 -8.07 3.77
CA ALA A 239 15.82 -8.76 2.69
C ALA A 239 17.24 -9.25 3.04
N GLY A 240 17.50 -9.54 4.33
CA GLY A 240 18.78 -10.01 4.84
C GLY A 240 18.69 -11.27 5.71
N GLY A 241 17.48 -11.75 5.99
CA GLY A 241 17.26 -13.00 6.71
C GLY A 241 16.88 -14.09 5.73
N GLY A 242 17.82 -14.96 5.36
CA GLY A 242 17.55 -16.21 4.64
C GLY A 242 16.76 -17.23 5.48
N GLY A 243 15.69 -16.79 6.15
CA GLY A 243 14.80 -17.62 6.93
C GLY A 243 13.69 -18.16 6.04
N GLU A 244 13.75 -19.46 5.72
CA GLU A 244 12.59 -20.21 5.25
C GLU A 244 11.51 -20.21 6.35
N ALA A 245 10.73 -19.14 6.51
CA ALA A 245 9.53 -19.23 7.31
C ALA A 245 8.46 -19.92 6.46
N ARG A 246 8.16 -21.17 6.80
CA ARG A 246 7.06 -21.93 6.21
C ARG A 246 5.81 -21.72 7.06
N LEU A 247 4.75 -21.20 6.44
CA LEU A 247 3.42 -21.14 7.08
C LEU A 247 2.87 -22.57 7.20
N CYS A 248 2.99 -23.16 8.38
CA CYS A 248 2.40 -24.45 8.71
C CYS A 248 0.95 -24.26 9.17
N VAL A 249 0.00 -24.20 8.23
CA VAL A 249 -1.43 -24.23 8.54
C VAL A 249 -1.93 -25.66 8.65
N ARG A 250 -2.56 -25.99 9.80
CA ARG A 250 -3.33 -27.22 9.96
C ARG A 250 -4.81 -26.89 9.75
N LEU A 251 -5.36 -27.31 8.62
CA LEU A 251 -6.80 -27.26 8.40
C LEU A 251 -7.47 -28.24 9.37
N ALA A 252 -8.27 -27.72 10.29
CA ALA A 252 -9.16 -28.54 11.09
C ALA A 252 -10.49 -28.68 10.35
N VAL A 253 -10.94 -29.91 10.12
CA VAL A 253 -12.29 -30.17 9.63
C VAL A 253 -13.26 -29.71 10.73
N PRO A 254 -14.28 -28.88 10.42
CA PRO A 254 -15.29 -28.50 11.40
C PRO A 254 -15.91 -29.75 12.01
N LEU A 255 -15.99 -29.82 13.34
CA LEU A 255 -16.70 -30.91 14.01
C LEU A 255 -18.15 -30.90 13.50
N PRO A 256 -18.71 -32.06 13.09
CA PRO A 256 -20.11 -32.12 12.71
C PRO A 256 -20.94 -31.58 13.88
N GLN A 257 -21.73 -30.55 13.59
CA GLN A 257 -22.69 -30.03 14.57
C GLN A 257 -23.60 -31.20 14.91
N THR A 258 -23.46 -31.72 16.13
CA THR A 258 -24.36 -32.74 16.67
C THR A 258 -25.72 -32.07 16.75
N THR A 259 -26.52 -32.21 15.70
CA THR A 259 -27.93 -31.88 15.74
C THR A 259 -28.52 -32.76 16.82
N CYS A 260 -28.80 -32.14 17.97
CA CYS A 260 -29.55 -32.74 19.04
C CYS A 260 -30.87 -33.25 18.43
N SER A 261 -31.05 -34.56 18.41
CA SER A 261 -32.29 -35.19 17.94
C SER A 261 -33.42 -34.70 18.84
N PRO A 262 -34.52 -34.13 18.30
CA PRO A 262 -35.72 -34.01 19.09
C PRO A 262 -36.36 -35.39 19.23
N CYS A 263 -36.49 -35.83 20.48
CA CYS A 263 -37.31 -36.96 20.90
C CYS A 263 -38.73 -36.84 20.32
N GLY A 264 -39.03 -37.56 19.25
CA GLY A 264 -40.37 -37.72 18.69
C GLY A 264 -40.94 -39.09 19.03
N ARG A 265 -41.73 -39.17 20.10
CA ARG A 265 -42.62 -40.32 20.37
C ARG A 265 -43.65 -40.40 19.24
N TRP A 266 -43.73 -41.55 18.57
CA TRP A 266 -44.86 -41.88 17.71
C TRP A 266 -45.92 -42.56 18.57
N ASN A 267 -47.02 -41.85 18.84
CA ASN A 267 -48.25 -42.46 19.36
C ASN A 267 -48.96 -43.17 18.22
N THR A 268 -49.31 -44.43 18.45
CA THR A 268 -50.22 -45.23 17.64
C THR A 268 -51.65 -44.96 18.08
N THR A 269 -52.51 -44.53 17.16
CA THR A 269 -53.95 -44.82 17.17
C THR A 269 -54.47 -44.70 15.75
#